data_AF-A0A8X6TKJ9-F1
#
_entry.id   AF-A0A8X6TKJ9-F1
#
_cell.length_a   1.000
_cell.length_b   1.000
_cell.length_c   1.000
_cell.angle_alpha   90.00
_cell.angle_beta   90.00
_cell.angle_gamma   90.00
#
_symmetry.space_group_name_H-M   'P 1'
#
loop_
_entity.id
_entity.type
_entity.pdbx_description
1 polymer ?
#
loop_
_entity_poly.entity_id
_entity_poly.type
_entity_poly.pdbx_seq_one_letter_code
_entity_poly.pdbx_strand_id
1 'polypeptide(L)' 'MICLKLIDIAWKGVTKRTLNSAWRKLWPDVVLKREGFEGFEPIEEEIVSIGRSMGLDVDEADVAISLRSMLKNSRWRS' A
#
# COMPACT_ATOMS: atom_id res chain seq x y z
N MET A 1 27.33 -8.35 -1.10
CA MET A 1 26.03 -7.74 -0.73
C MET A 1 25.50 -8.39 0.55
N ILE A 2 26.14 -8.12 1.69
CA ILE A 2 25.85 -8.76 2.99
C ILE A 2 24.71 -8.01 3.71
N CYS A 3 24.64 -6.69 3.55
CA CYS A 3 23.64 -5.84 4.20
C CYS A 3 22.20 -6.23 3.85
N LEU A 4 21.91 -6.52 2.58
CA LEU A 4 20.54 -6.91 2.18
C LEU A 4 20.10 -8.24 2.80
N LYS A 5 21.03 -9.19 3.00
CA LYS A 5 20.74 -10.47 3.66
C LYS A 5 20.42 -10.27 5.14
N LEU A 6 21.16 -9.38 5.81
CA LEU A 6 20.92 -9.05 7.23
C LEU A 6 19.60 -8.31 7.41
N ILE A 7 19.27 -7.42 6.49
CA ILE A 7 17.97 -6.74 6.45
C ILE A 7 16.85 -7.76 6.27
N ASP A 8 16.94 -8.67 5.29
CA ASP A 8 15.95 -9.74 5.07
C ASP A 8 15.73 -10.60 6.32
N ILE A 9 16.81 -11.01 6.99
CA ILE A 9 16.74 -11.79 8.23
C ILE A 9 16.07 -11.00 9.36
N ALA A 10 16.41 -9.72 9.53
CA ALA A 10 15.80 -8.86 10.54
C ALA A 10 14.30 -8.66 10.30
N TRP A 11 13.89 -8.52 9.03
CA TRP A 11 12.48 -8.35 8.67
C TRP A 11 11.61 -9.59 8.87
N LYS A 12 12.18 -10.81 8.87
CA LYS A 12 11.42 -12.05 9.10
C LYS A 12 10.73 -12.11 10.46
N GLY A 13 11.28 -11.43 11.47
CA GLY A 13 10.70 -11.37 12.82
C GLY A 13 9.69 -10.24 13.03
N VAL A 14 9.57 -9.31 12.07
CA VAL A 14 8.70 -8.15 12.21
C VAL A 14 7.30 -8.51 11.74
N THR A 15 6.36 -8.57 12.69
CA THR A 15 4.96 -8.76 12.35
C THR A 15 4.36 -7.47 11.77
N LYS A 16 3.36 -7.61 10.89
CA LYS A 16 2.57 -6.47 10.39
C LYS A 16 2.03 -5.59 11.53
N ARG A 17 1.62 -6.22 12.64
CA ARG A 17 1.14 -5.52 13.84
C ARG A 17 2.21 -4.63 14.47
N THR A 18 3.43 -5.16 14.62
CA THR A 18 4.57 -4.40 15.16
C THR A 18 4.91 -3.22 14.25
N LEU A 19 4.93 -3.45 12.94
CA LEU A 19 5.19 -2.41 11.94
C LEU A 19 4.12 -1.31 11.98
N ASN A 20 2.83 -1.67 11.95
CA ASN A 20 1.71 -0.72 12.04
C ASN A 20 1.74 0.08 13.34
N SER A 21 2.10 -0.56 14.47
CA SER A 21 2.26 0.14 15.75
C SER A 21 3.41 1.15 15.72
N ALA A 22 4.55 0.79 15.10
CA ALA A 22 5.68 1.70 14.94
C ALA A 22 5.32 2.88 14.03
N TRP A 23 4.65 2.63 12.90
CA TRP A 23 4.18 3.67 11.99
C TRP A 23 3.14 4.59 12.64
N ARG A 24 2.23 4.06 13.46
CA ARG A 24 1.25 4.88 14.18
C ARG A 24 1.90 5.83 15.18
N LYS A 25 3.03 5.41 15.77
CA LYS A 25 3.81 6.28 16.67
C LYS A 25 4.63 7.31 15.90
N LEU A 26 5.19 6.94 14.76
CA LEU A 26 6.02 7.82 13.93
C LEU A 26 5.18 8.86 13.19
N TRP A 27 4.01 8.46 12.69
CA TRP A 27 3.11 9.32 11.92
C TRP A 27 1.64 9.04 12.26
N PRO A 28 1.16 9.55 13.41
CA PRO A 28 -0.21 9.30 13.86
C PRO A 28 -1.26 9.78 12.86
N ASP A 29 -1.07 10.93 12.20
CA ASP A 29 -2.05 11.52 11.28
C ASP A 29 -2.36 10.67 10.02
N VAL A 30 -1.41 9.83 9.61
CA VAL A 30 -1.52 8.98 8.41
C VAL A 30 -2.08 7.61 8.77
N VAL A 31 -1.82 7.12 9.98
CA VAL A 31 -2.27 5.80 10.44
C VAL A 31 -3.65 5.85 11.11
N LEU A 32 -3.98 6.95 11.80
CA LEU A 32 -5.31 7.16 12.39
C LEU A 32 -6.42 7.23 11.33
N LYS A 33 -6.12 7.73 10.12
CA LYS A 33 -7.04 7.71 8.98
C LYS A 33 -7.36 6.30 8.44
N ARG A 34 -6.74 5.24 8.98
CA ARG A 34 -6.97 3.84 8.55
C ARG A 34 -7.75 2.99 9.55
N GLU A 35 -8.25 3.55 10.65
CA GLU A 35 -9.25 2.85 11.47
C GLU A 35 -10.60 2.93 10.75
N GLY A 36 -10.81 2.02 9.81
CA GLY A 36 -11.96 2.06 8.90
C GLY A 36 -11.48 2.30 7.49
N PHE A 37 -10.96 1.26 6.85
CA PHE A 37 -10.81 1.22 5.41
C PHE A 37 -12.20 1.06 4.78
N GLU A 38 -13.04 2.07 4.97
CA GLU A 38 -14.40 2.13 4.48
C GLU A 38 -14.34 2.57 3.02
N GLY A 39 -14.06 1.60 2.15
CA GLY A 39 -14.05 1.78 0.70
C GLY A 39 -12.91 2.68 0.23
N PHE A 40 -11.97 2.10 -0.54
CA PHE A 40 -11.34 2.92 -1.57
C PHE A 40 -12.48 3.44 -2.46
N GLU A 41 -12.79 4.73 -2.38
CA GLU A 41 -13.38 5.38 -3.55
C GLU A 41 -12.42 5.15 -4.73
N PRO A 42 -12.90 4.97 -5.96
CA PRO A 42 -12.06 4.65 -7.10
C PRO A 42 -11.10 5.81 -7.37
N ILE A 43 -9.90 5.76 -6.79
CA ILE A 43 -8.79 6.70 -7.05
C ILE A 43 -8.12 6.41 -8.40
N GLU A 44 -8.84 5.78 -9.33
CA GLU A 44 -8.37 5.37 -10.66
C GLU A 44 -7.83 6.61 -11.42
N GLU A 45 -8.62 7.69 -11.44
CA GLU A 45 -8.28 8.95 -12.07
C GLU A 45 -7.05 9.62 -11.44
N GLU A 46 -6.93 9.59 -10.10
CA GLU A 46 -5.79 10.18 -9.38
C GLU A 46 -4.50 9.42 -9.68
N ILE A 47 -4.56 8.08 -9.69
CA ILE A 47 -3.41 7.23 -10.02
C ILE A 47 -2.97 7.43 -11.46
N VAL A 48 -3.90 7.48 -12.41
CA VAL A 48 -3.60 7.73 -13.83
C VAL A 48 -2.98 9.11 -14.00
N SER A 49 -3.53 10.14 -13.34
CA SER A 49 -2.99 11.51 -13.37
C SER A 49 -1.56 11.56 -12.83
N ILE A 50 -1.30 10.93 -11.68
CA ILE A 50 0.04 10.86 -11.09
C ILE A 50 1.00 10.13 -12.04
N GLY A 51 0.63 8.97 -12.56
CA GLY A 51 1.47 8.19 -13.47
C GLY A 51 1.84 8.98 -14.73
N ARG A 52 0.87 9.66 -15.34
CA ARG A 52 1.12 10.53 -16.49
C ARG A 52 2.00 11.72 -16.15
N SER A 53 1.81 12.35 -14.99
CA SER A 53 2.67 13.44 -14.53
C SER A 53 4.13 13.00 -14.30
N MET A 54 4.34 11.71 -14.02
CA MET A 54 5.65 11.08 -13.90
C MET A 54 6.22 10.58 -15.24
N GLY A 55 5.51 10.79 -16.36
CA GLY A 55 5.90 10.34 -17.69
C GLY A 55 5.71 8.84 -17.93
N LEU A 56 4.91 8.17 -17.10
CA LEU A 56 4.55 6.76 -17.28
C LEU A 56 3.35 6.65 -18.23
N ASP A 57 3.39 5.66 -19.12
CA ASP A 57 2.24 5.27 -19.93
C ASP A 57 1.32 4.40 -19.06
N VAL A 58 0.25 5.02 -18.55
CA VAL A 58 -0.71 4.38 -17.65
C VAL A 58 -2.06 4.29 -18.32
N ASP A 59 -2.50 3.05 -18.56
CA ASP A 59 -3.84 2.71 -19.02
C ASP A 59 -4.82 2.64 -17.85
N GLU A 60 -5.95 3.32 -18.01
CA GLU A 60 -6.97 3.44 -16.98
C GLU A 60 -7.71 2.12 -16.71
N ALA A 61 -7.94 1.31 -17.74
CA ALA A 61 -8.60 0.02 -17.60
C ALA A 61 -7.70 -0.97 -16.83
N ASP A 62 -6.39 -0.93 -17.08
CA ASP A 62 -5.42 -1.74 -16.34
C ASP A 62 -5.37 -1.37 -14.85
N VAL A 63 -5.40 -0.07 -14.52
CA VAL A 63 -5.48 0.42 -13.14
C VAL A 63 -6.78 -0.04 -12.48
N ALA A 64 -7.92 0.09 -13.17
CA ALA A 64 -9.23 -0.32 -12.66
C ALA A 64 -9.30 -1.83 -12.38
N ILE A 65 -8.79 -2.66 -13.29
CA ILE A 65 -8.74 -4.12 -13.13
C ILE A 65 -7.85 -4.48 -11.92
N SER A 66 -6.69 -3.83 -11.81
CA SER A 66 -5.75 -4.04 -10.71
C SER A 66 -6.38 -3.70 -9.35
N LEU A 67 -6.99 -2.52 -9.21
CA LEU A 67 -7.65 -2.10 -7.96
C LEU A 67 -8.83 -3.03 -7.60
N ARG A 68 -9.67 -3.38 -8.58
CA ARG A 68 -10.78 -4.33 -8.37
C ARG A 68 -10.28 -5.70 -7.91
N SER A 69 -9.15 -6.17 -8.45
CA SER A 69 -8.54 -7.44 -8.04
C SER A 69 -8.01 -7.39 -6.60
N MET A 70 -7.44 -6.26 -6.19
CA MET A 70 -6.94 -6.04 -4.83
C MET A 70 -8.07 -6.01 -3.81
N LEU A 71 -9.19 -5.35 -4.13
CA LEU A 71 -10.39 -5.30 -3.26
C LEU A 71 -11.05 -6.67 -3.06
N LYS A 72 -11.02 -7.52 -4.10
CA LYS A 72 -11.57 -8.90 -4.03
C LYS A 72 -10.64 -9.88 -3.31
N ASN A 73 -9.37 -9.52 -3.10
CA ASN A 73 -8.38 -10.41 -2.53
C ASN A 73 -8.40 -10.35 -0.98
N SER A 74 -8.82 -11.46 -0.36
CA SER A 74 -8.92 -11.63 1.09
C SER A 74 -7.59 -11.50 1.84
N ARG A 75 -6.45 -11.64 1.15
CA ARG A 75 -5.11 -11.45 1.72
C ARG A 75 -4.86 -10.03 2.25
N TRP A 76 -5.58 -9.05 1.72
CA TRP A 76 -5.43 -7.62 2.09
C TRP A 76 -6.52 -7.12 3.03
N ARG A 77 -7.50 -7.98 3.39
CA ARG A 77 -8.61 -7.68 4.31
C ARG A 77 -8.34 -8.11 5.76
N SER A 78 -7.11 -8.54 6.09
CA SER A 78 -6.68 -9.02 7.43
C SER A 78 -5.56 -8.18 8.02
#